data_AF-U9W0V2-F1
#
_entry.id   AF-U9W0V2-F1
#
_cell.length_a   1.000
_cell.length_b   1.000
_cell.length_c   1.000
_cell.angle_alpha   90.00
_cell.angle_beta   90.00
_cell.angle_gamma   90.00
#
_symmetry.space_group_name_H-M   'P 1'
#
loop_
_entity.id
_entity.type
_entity.pdbx_description
1 polymer ?
#
loop_
_entity_poly.entity_id
_entity_poly.type
_entity_poly.pdbx_seq_one_letter_code
_entity_poly.pdbx_strand_id
1 'polypeptide(L)'
;VETVSLDVAESSMPYANLYIWREKRKDAPVHAIGATVIHNGQKVLEVKPIHCAGYRRRQLERYVSQKMLPYLTERYGITHFSNEIRLEPIECPIPDCPLKGGFDHLGVGDG
;
A
#
# COMPACT_ATOMS: atom_id res chain seq x y z
N VAL A 1 -27.44 -7.42 28.27
CA VAL A 1 -26.30 -6.66 27.72
C VAL A 1 -26.88 -5.50 26.95
N GLU A 2 -26.50 -4.27 27.27
CA GLU A 2 -26.92 -3.09 26.53
C GLU A 2 -25.99 -2.90 25.32
N THR A 3 -26.56 -2.58 24.16
CA THR A 3 -25.80 -2.33 22.92
C THR A 3 -26.12 -0.92 22.46
N VAL A 4 -25.09 -0.11 22.23
CA VAL A 4 -25.23 1.25 21.69
C VAL A 4 -24.45 1.36 20.38
N SER A 5 -25.01 2.08 19.41
CA SER A 5 -24.31 2.48 18.19
C SER A 5 -23.88 3.93 18.36
N LEU A 6 -22.59 4.21 18.18
CA LEU A 6 -22.04 5.57 18.21
C LEU A 6 -21.75 5.99 16.78
N ASP A 7 -22.45 7.01 16.31
CA ASP A 7 -22.27 7.52 14.95
C ASP A 7 -20.90 8.19 14.78
N VAL A 8 -20.25 7.93 13.65
CA VAL A 8 -19.06 8.68 13.22
C VAL A 8 -19.55 9.90 12.45
N ALA A 9 -18.99 11.08 12.74
CA ALA A 9 -19.42 12.35 12.15
C ALA A 9 -19.63 12.28 10.63
N GLU A 10 -20.78 12.77 10.15
CA GLU A 10 -21.28 12.64 8.77
C GLU A 10 -20.32 13.18 7.68
N SER A 11 -19.42 14.10 8.05
CA SER A 11 -18.41 14.66 7.15
C SER A 11 -17.02 14.57 7.78
N SER A 12 -16.16 13.74 7.20
CA SER A 12 -14.73 13.66 7.55
C SER A 12 -13.90 14.22 6.41
N MET A 13 -12.84 14.95 6.72
CA MET A 13 -11.88 15.38 5.70
C MET A 13 -11.29 14.16 4.98
N PRO A 14 -11.08 14.21 3.65
CA PRO A 14 -10.46 13.11 2.93
C PRO A 14 -9.05 12.87 3.45
N TYR A 15 -8.68 11.61 3.62
CA TYR A 15 -7.35 11.21 4.06
C TYR A 15 -6.83 10.01 3.28
N ALA A 16 -5.50 9.85 3.24
CA ALA A 16 -4.88 8.78 2.47
C ALA A 16 -4.10 7.80 3.35
N ASN A 17 -4.14 6.52 2.98
CA ASN A 17 -3.29 5.47 3.52
C ASN A 17 -2.27 5.06 2.45
N LEU A 18 -1.02 4.89 2.85
CA LEU A 18 0.04 4.32 2.03
C LEU A 18 0.24 2.85 2.39
N TYR A 19 0.31 1.98 1.39
CA TYR A 19 0.58 0.56 1.57
C TYR A 19 1.94 0.22 0.98
N ILE A 20 2.81 -0.38 1.79
CA ILE A 20 4.17 -0.76 1.41
C ILE A 20 4.34 -2.26 1.67
N TRP A 21 4.57 -3.02 0.60
CA TRP A 21 4.91 -4.44 0.70
C TRP A 21 6.42 -4.57 0.89
N ARG A 22 6.85 -4.94 2.10
CA ARG A 22 8.25 -4.98 2.50
C ARG A 22 8.43 -5.90 3.70
N GLU A 23 9.46 -6.76 3.64
CA GLU A 23 9.85 -7.58 4.79
C GLU A 23 10.14 -6.71 6.02
N LYS A 24 9.96 -7.29 7.21
CA LYS A 24 10.13 -6.58 8.49
C LYS A 24 11.55 -6.06 8.73
N ARG A 25 12.57 -6.63 8.07
CA ARG A 25 13.97 -6.26 8.31
C ARG A 25 14.28 -4.85 7.81
N LYS A 26 15.06 -4.10 8.61
CA LYS A 26 15.27 -2.65 8.50
C LYS A 26 15.67 -2.13 7.11
N ASP A 27 16.40 -2.93 6.34
CA ASP A 27 16.95 -2.56 5.03
C ASP A 27 16.42 -3.43 3.89
N ALA A 28 15.33 -4.17 4.11
CA ALA A 28 14.68 -4.91 3.05
C ALA A 28 14.31 -3.97 1.90
N PRO A 29 14.52 -4.39 0.64
CA PRO A 29 14.00 -3.66 -0.50
C PRO A 29 12.47 -3.64 -0.47
N VAL A 30 11.86 -2.58 -1.00
CA VAL A 30 10.41 -2.51 -1.16
C VAL A 30 10.01 -3.36 -2.37
N HIS A 31 9.06 -4.26 -2.16
CA HIS A 31 8.52 -5.11 -3.20
C HIS A 31 7.47 -4.37 -4.03
N ALA A 32 6.49 -3.74 -3.38
CA ALA A 32 5.44 -2.99 -4.03
C ALA A 32 4.96 -1.80 -3.18
N ILE A 33 4.26 -0.86 -3.81
CA ILE A 33 3.63 0.29 -3.17
C ILE A 33 2.27 0.59 -3.78
N GLY A 34 1.31 1.02 -2.96
CA GLY A 34 -0.02 1.45 -3.37
C GLY A 34 -0.61 2.43 -2.36
N ALA A 35 -1.78 2.98 -2.64
CA ALA A 35 -2.44 3.92 -1.73
C ALA A 35 -3.96 3.88 -1.87
N THR A 36 -4.67 4.32 -0.83
CA THR A 36 -6.12 4.56 -0.89
C THR A 36 -6.46 5.93 -0.33
N VAL A 37 -7.52 6.55 -0.83
CA VAL A 37 -8.15 7.72 -0.21
C VAL A 37 -9.49 7.31 0.37
N ILE A 38 -9.72 7.68 1.62
CA ILE A 38 -10.99 7.52 2.33
C ILE A 38 -11.61 8.89 2.51
N HIS A 39 -12.91 9.00 2.24
CA HIS A 39 -13.70 10.20 2.46
C HIS A 39 -15.09 9.77 2.96
N ASN A 40 -15.56 10.33 4.06
CA ASN A 40 -16.83 9.96 4.71
C ASN A 40 -16.96 8.45 4.96
N GLY A 41 -15.88 7.84 5.48
CA GLY A 41 -15.81 6.41 5.78
C GLY A 41 -15.76 5.48 4.56
N GLN A 42 -15.77 6.01 3.33
CA GLN A 42 -15.76 5.21 2.11
C GLN A 42 -14.45 5.36 1.34
N LYS A 43 -13.98 4.28 0.73
CA LYS A 43 -12.84 4.31 -0.20
C LYS A 43 -13.26 4.99 -1.50
N VAL A 44 -12.74 6.18 -1.77
CA VAL A 44 -13.06 7.00 -2.95
C VAL A 44 -11.96 6.99 -4.01
N LEU A 45 -10.76 6.52 -3.67
CA LEU A 45 -9.67 6.27 -4.62
C LEU A 45 -8.87 5.03 -4.20
N GLU A 46 -8.43 4.27 -5.20
CA GLU A 46 -7.36 3.30 -5.08
C GLU A 46 -6.28 3.58 -6.11
N VAL A 47 -5.07 3.90 -5.63
CA VAL A 47 -3.86 3.87 -6.45
C VAL A 47 -3.38 2.42 -6.45
N LYS A 48 -3.67 1.72 -7.55
CA LYS A 48 -3.34 0.30 -7.71
C LYS A 48 -1.87 0.04 -7.37
N PRO A 49 -1.58 -1.03 -6.61
CA PRO A 49 -0.21 -1.36 -6.28
C PRO A 49 0.66 -1.59 -7.51
N ILE A 50 1.89 -1.10 -7.46
CA ILE A 50 2.92 -1.35 -8.48
C ILE A 50 4.13 -2.03 -7.87
N HIS A 51 4.76 -2.95 -8.61
CA HIS A 51 6.04 -3.50 -8.21
C HIS A 51 7.12 -2.41 -8.27
N CYS A 52 7.90 -2.30 -7.19
CA CYS A 52 8.94 -1.29 -7.06
C CYS A 52 10.32 -1.77 -7.53
N ALA A 53 10.42 -2.96 -8.14
CA ALA A 53 11.70 -3.55 -8.57
C ALA A 53 12.84 -3.45 -7.52
N GLY A 54 12.49 -3.52 -6.23
CA GLY A 54 13.43 -3.45 -5.12
C GLY A 54 13.85 -2.04 -4.67
N TYR A 55 13.01 -1.02 -4.86
CA TYR A 55 13.29 0.34 -4.37
C TYR A 55 13.84 0.36 -2.94
N ARG A 56 14.90 1.15 -2.74
CA ARG A 56 15.40 1.54 -1.42
C ARG A 56 14.64 2.76 -0.91
N ARG A 57 14.79 3.06 0.37
CA ARG A 57 14.09 4.16 1.07
C ARG A 57 14.04 5.48 0.28
N ARG A 58 15.19 5.97 -0.19
CA ARG A 58 15.27 7.23 -0.96
C ARG A 58 14.49 7.19 -2.28
N GLN A 59 14.48 6.05 -2.98
CA GLN A 59 13.73 5.90 -4.23
C GLN A 59 12.23 5.89 -3.97
N LEU A 60 11.81 5.24 -2.86
CA LEU A 60 10.43 5.24 -2.41
C LEU A 60 9.97 6.65 -2.04
N GLU A 61 10.71 7.35 -1.18
CA GLU A 61 10.43 8.73 -0.77
C GLU A 61 10.31 9.65 -1.98
N ARG A 62 11.20 9.49 -2.98
CA ARG A 62 11.13 10.24 -4.23
C ARG A 62 9.87 9.93 -5.04
N TYR A 63 9.52 8.64 -5.20
CA TYR A 63 8.29 8.27 -5.92
C TYR A 63 7.04 8.83 -5.22
N VAL A 64 6.98 8.71 -3.90
CA VAL A 64 5.89 9.23 -3.08
C VAL A 64 5.75 10.75 -3.25
N SER A 65 6.84 11.50 -3.03
CA SER A 65 6.83 12.97 -3.07
C SER A 65 6.67 13.57 -4.47
N GLN A 66 7.12 12.87 -5.52
CA GLN A 66 7.09 13.41 -6.89
C GLN A 66 5.92 12.91 -7.73
N LYS A 67 5.25 11.82 -7.33
CA LYS A 67 4.18 11.21 -8.13
C LYS A 67 2.87 11.08 -7.36
N MET A 68 2.88 10.40 -6.20
CA MET A 68 1.62 10.14 -5.48
C MET A 68 1.10 11.37 -4.75
N LEU A 69 1.90 12.01 -3.90
CA LEU A 69 1.42 13.16 -3.12
C LEU A 69 0.92 14.31 -4.01
N PRO A 70 1.62 14.74 -5.09
CA PRO A 70 1.11 15.79 -5.95
C PRO A 70 -0.28 15.48 -6.54
N TYR A 71 -0.48 14.24 -7.00
CA TYR A 71 -1.77 13.78 -7.51
C TYR A 71 -2.88 13.82 -6.44
N LEU A 72 -2.57 13.39 -5.22
CA LEU A 72 -3.52 13.40 -4.10
C LEU A 72 -3.79 14.82 -3.58
N THR A 73 -2.78 15.69 -3.57
CA THR A 73 -2.91 17.10 -3.19
C THR A 73 -3.82 17.83 -4.18
N GLU A 74 -3.59 17.69 -5.48
CA GLU A 74 -4.40 18.35 -6.52
C GLU A 74 -5.88 17.92 -6.45
N ARG A 75 -6.14 16.62 -6.24
CA ARG A 75 -7.49 16.06 -6.35
C ARG A 75 -8.28 16.05 -5.04
N TYR A 76 -7.60 15.99 -3.89
CA TYR A 76 -8.23 15.81 -2.57
C TYR A 76 -7.68 16.75 -1.48
N GLY A 77 -6.71 17.62 -1.78
CA GLY A 77 -6.06 18.47 -0.77
C GLY A 77 -5.15 17.73 0.20
N ILE A 78 -4.84 16.46 -0.07
CA ILE A 78 -4.05 15.60 0.82
C ILE A 78 -2.55 15.84 0.59
N THR A 79 -1.86 16.35 1.61
CA THR A 79 -0.42 16.69 1.56
C THR A 79 0.49 15.66 2.24
N HIS A 80 -0.10 14.72 2.98
CA HIS A 80 0.59 13.65 3.69
C HIS A 80 -0.32 12.44 3.83
N PHE A 81 0.26 11.25 4.05
CA PHE A 81 -0.51 10.06 4.39
C PHE A 81 -0.80 10.04 5.89
N SER A 82 -2.03 9.71 6.26
CA SER A 82 -2.42 9.54 7.66
C SER A 82 -1.89 8.25 8.25
N ASN A 83 -1.78 7.21 7.43
CA ASN A 83 -1.21 5.92 7.83
C ASN A 83 -0.21 5.41 6.79
N GLU A 84 0.86 4.80 7.27
CA GLU A 84 1.76 3.96 6.50
C GLU A 84 1.59 2.51 6.98
N ILE A 85 1.08 1.66 6.10
CA ILE A 85 0.72 0.28 6.39
C ILE A 85 1.75 -0.63 5.72
N ARG A 86 2.51 -1.36 6.54
CA ARG A 86 3.48 -2.36 6.06
C ARG A 86 2.80 -3.72 5.93
N LEU A 87 2.92 -4.32 4.75
CA LEU A 87 2.49 -5.69 4.43
C LEU A 87 3.72 -6.55 4.08
N GLU A 88 3.64 -7.86 4.25
CA GLU A 88 4.68 -8.79 3.81
C GLU A 88 4.67 -8.94 2.28
N PRO A 89 5.83 -9.14 1.62
CA PRO A 89 5.87 -9.27 0.16
C PRO A 89 4.99 -10.38 -0.42
N ILE A 90 4.77 -11.47 0.33
CA ILE A 90 3.89 -12.59 -0.07
C ILE A 90 2.41 -12.17 -0.16
N GLU A 91 2.03 -11.10 0.53
CA GLU A 91 0.68 -10.52 0.51
C GLU A 91 0.48 -9.57 -0.69
N CYS A 92 1.42 -9.51 -1.63
CA CYS A 92 1.32 -8.64 -2.80
C CYS A 92 0.07 -8.95 -3.62
N PRO A 93 -0.85 -8.00 -3.88
CA PRO A 93 -2.08 -8.28 -4.60
C PRO A 93 -1.90 -8.27 -6.13
N ILE A 94 -0.73 -7.89 -6.64
CA ILE A 94 -0.48 -7.74 -8.08
C ILE A 94 -0.57 -9.12 -8.76
N PRO A 95 -1.37 -9.28 -9.83
CA PRO A 95 -1.38 -10.49 -10.65
C PRO A 95 0.02 -10.81 -11.18
N ASP A 96 0.32 -12.11 -11.34
CA ASP A 96 1.62 -12.59 -11.84
C ASP A 96 2.83 -12.10 -11.03
N CYS A 97 2.62 -11.84 -9.73
CA CYS A 97 3.70 -11.47 -8.82
C CYS A 97 4.75 -12.60 -8.75
N PRO A 98 6.05 -12.29 -8.93
CA PRO A 98 7.11 -13.31 -8.95
C PRO A 98 7.25 -14.05 -7.62
N LEU A 99 6.77 -13.47 -6.52
CA LEU A 99 6.79 -14.11 -5.20
C LEU A 99 5.64 -15.11 -4.98
N LYS A 100 4.61 -15.11 -5.85
CA LYS A 100 3.51 -16.07 -5.79
C LYS A 100 3.77 -17.34 -6.58
N GLY A 101 4.53 -17.27 -7.68
CA GLY A 101 4.85 -18.41 -8.55
C GLY A 101 6.05 -19.27 -8.09
N GLY A 102 6.71 -18.93 -6.98
CA GLY A 102 7.94 -19.58 -6.53
C GLY A 102 7.78 -20.94 -5.84
N PHE A 103 6.56 -21.45 -5.67
CA PHE A 103 6.30 -22.74 -5.02
C PHE A 103 6.06 -23.91 -6.00
N ASP A 104 6.02 -23.66 -7.32
CA ASP A 104 5.67 -24.69 -8.31
C ASP A 104 6.87 -25.37 -9.01
N HIS A 105 8.12 -25.08 -8.60
CA HIS A 105 9.32 -25.62 -9.27
C HIS A 105 10.35 -26.34 -8.37
N LEU A 106 10.01 -26.71 -7.13
CA LEU A 106 10.78 -27.72 -6.39
C LEU A 106 10.14 -29.11 -6.54
N GLY A 107 9.90 -29.51 -7.78
CA GLY A 107 9.52 -30.86 -8.16
C GLY A 107 10.75 -31.60 -8.72
N VAL A 108 11.33 -32.47 -7.90
CA VAL A 108 12.05 -33.71 -8.25
C VAL A 108 13.13 -33.59 -9.34
N GLY A 109 14.38 -33.49 -8.90
CA GLY A 109 15.54 -33.96 -9.65
C GLY A 109 16.18 -35.12 -8.91
N ASP A 110 15.72 -36.34 -9.17
CA ASP A 110 16.52 -37.54 -8.91
C ASP A 110 17.56 -37.66 -10.03
N GLY A 111 18.83 -37.61 -9.66
CA GLY A 111 19.99 -37.86 -10.50
C GLY A 111 21.16 -38.29 -9.64
#